data_AF-A0A940G3F7-F1
#
_entry.id   AF-A0A940G3F7-F1
#
_cell.length_a   1.000
_cell.length_b   1.000
_cell.length_c   1.000
_cell.angle_alpha   90.00
_cell.angle_beta   90.00
_cell.angle_gamma   90.00
#
_symmetry.space_group_name_H-M   'P 1'
#
loop_
_entity.id
_entity.type
_entity.pdbx_description
1 polymer ?
#
loop_
_entity_poly.entity_id
_entity_poly.type
_entity_poly.pdbx_seq_one_letter_code
_entity_poly.pdbx_strand_id
1 'polypeptide(L)'
;MIFLVLAASCATNCTPIPPRTFTFCHTGGGMNCVVDGDTLWIDRVKIRISDIDAPETHQPKCPAEKALGDRATQVLLAWVNAGAFELRVNGRQVDRYGRQLRVLVRDGESVGSELISRGLARKWDGARHPWC
;
A
#
# COMPACT_ATOMS: atom_id res chain seq x y z
N MET A 1 -30.23 -8.78 20.88
CA MET A 1 -29.92 -8.84 19.44
C MET A 1 -28.45 -9.17 19.30
N ILE A 2 -28.13 -10.42 18.99
CA ILE A 2 -26.75 -10.88 18.84
C ILE A 2 -26.29 -10.42 17.46
N PHE A 3 -25.40 -9.43 17.41
CA PHE A 3 -24.67 -9.12 16.19
C PHE A 3 -23.66 -10.23 15.95
N LEU A 4 -24.03 -11.18 15.10
CA LEU A 4 -23.09 -12.13 14.52
C LEU A 4 -22.17 -11.34 13.58
N VAL A 5 -21.00 -10.91 14.05
CA VAL A 5 -19.95 -10.44 13.15
C VAL A 5 -19.43 -11.69 12.47
N LEU A 6 -19.83 -11.92 11.21
CA LEU A 6 -19.17 -12.89 10.36
C LEU A 6 -17.72 -12.43 10.20
N ALA A 7 -16.81 -13.04 10.96
CA ALA A 7 -15.41 -13.02 10.60
C ALA A 7 -15.32 -13.76 9.26
N ALA A 8 -15.12 -13.01 8.17
CA ALA A 8 -14.73 -13.61 6.91
C ALA A 8 -13.38 -14.31 7.14
N SER A 9 -13.42 -15.63 7.29
CA SER A 9 -12.22 -16.46 7.33
C SER A 9 -11.50 -16.30 6.00
N CYS A 10 -10.51 -15.43 5.97
CA CYS A 10 -9.71 -15.23 4.79
C CYS A 10 -8.91 -16.52 4.52
N ALA A 11 -8.92 -17.00 3.27
CA ALA A 11 -8.13 -18.17 2.87
C ALA A 11 -6.62 -17.97 3.17
N THR A 12 -5.83 -19.04 3.10
CA THR A 12 -4.40 -19.21 3.50
C THR A 12 -3.40 -18.13 3.05
N ASN A 13 -3.80 -17.12 2.29
CA ASN A 13 -2.97 -16.09 1.68
C ASN A 13 -3.30 -14.67 2.15
N CYS A 14 -3.91 -14.53 3.33
CA CYS A 14 -4.50 -13.29 3.79
C CYS A 14 -4.24 -13.07 5.27
N THR A 15 -3.51 -12.00 5.59
CA THR A 15 -3.12 -11.64 6.94
C THR A 15 -3.93 -10.41 7.38
N PRO A 16 -4.83 -10.53 8.37
CA PRO A 16 -5.57 -9.38 8.88
C PRO A 16 -4.65 -8.43 9.64
N ILE A 17 -4.81 -7.14 9.38
CA ILE A 17 -4.14 -6.05 10.08
C ILE A 17 -5.20 -5.29 10.87
N PRO A 18 -5.22 -5.39 12.22
CA PRO A 18 -6.12 -4.60 13.04
C PRO A 18 -5.78 -3.10 12.91
N PRO A 19 -6.68 -2.17 13.31
CA PRO A 19 -6.39 -0.74 13.25
C PRO A 19 -5.09 -0.39 13.99
N ARG A 20 -4.27 0.45 13.38
CA ARG A 20 -3.00 0.95 13.94
C ARG A 20 -2.79 2.40 13.55
N THR A 21 -1.90 3.07 14.26
CA THR A 21 -1.43 4.39 13.87
C THR A 21 -0.26 4.27 12.89
N PHE A 22 -0.44 4.80 11.70
CA PHE A 22 0.59 5.01 10.70
C PHE A 22 0.96 6.48 10.64
N THR A 23 2.24 6.77 10.48
CA THR A 23 2.77 8.11 10.19
C THR A 23 3.51 8.12 8.85
N PHE A 24 4.04 9.26 8.43
CA PHE A 24 5.06 9.25 7.38
C PHE A 24 6.36 8.64 7.91
N CYS A 25 7.09 7.93 7.06
CA CYS A 25 8.38 7.38 7.44
C CYS A 25 9.43 8.48 7.58
N HIS A 26 10.31 8.31 8.56
CA HIS A 26 11.56 9.05 8.65
C HIS A 26 12.71 8.23 8.06
N THR A 27 13.91 8.80 8.00
CA THR A 27 15.11 8.13 7.49
C THR A 27 15.31 6.77 8.17
N GLY A 28 15.40 5.70 7.37
CA GLY A 28 15.59 4.34 7.85
C GLY A 28 14.31 3.51 8.07
N GLY A 29 13.12 4.10 7.85
CA GLY A 29 11.84 3.40 8.02
C GLY A 29 11.24 3.59 9.41
N GLY A 30 10.37 2.67 9.83
CA GLY A 30 9.65 2.78 11.11
C GLY A 30 8.84 1.54 11.47
N MET A 31 8.14 1.61 12.60
CA MET A 31 7.25 0.52 13.05
C MET A 31 6.06 0.37 12.10
N ASN A 32 5.26 1.43 11.96
CA ASN A 32 4.12 1.51 11.05
C ASN A 32 4.17 2.89 10.38
N CYS A 33 4.64 2.94 9.14
CA CYS A 33 4.78 4.22 8.44
C CYS A 33 4.69 4.09 6.92
N VAL A 34 4.25 5.15 6.25
CA VAL A 34 4.13 5.22 4.79
C VAL A 34 5.33 5.94 4.19
N VAL A 35 5.94 5.34 3.16
CA VAL A 35 7.13 5.88 2.47
C VAL A 35 6.70 6.72 1.27
N ASP A 36 5.87 6.15 0.41
CA ASP A 36 5.36 6.75 -0.83
C ASP A 36 4.00 6.12 -1.19
N GLY A 37 3.50 6.34 -2.40
CA GLY A 37 2.18 5.88 -2.84
C GLY A 37 2.01 4.36 -3.00
N ASP A 38 3.09 3.57 -2.94
CA ASP A 38 3.02 2.11 -3.06
C ASP A 38 3.93 1.34 -2.08
N THR A 39 4.64 2.05 -1.20
CA THR A 39 5.57 1.46 -0.23
C THR A 39 5.27 1.93 1.19
N LEU A 40 5.21 0.98 2.11
CA LEU A 40 4.99 1.23 3.54
C LEU A 40 5.71 0.20 4.42
N TRP A 41 5.83 0.51 5.71
CA TRP A 41 6.29 -0.39 6.75
C TRP A 41 5.12 -0.78 7.64
N ILE A 42 4.98 -2.07 7.94
CA ILE A 42 4.03 -2.62 8.90
C ILE A 42 4.81 -3.55 9.83
N ASP A 43 4.77 -3.31 11.14
CA ASP A 43 5.55 -4.09 12.12
C ASP A 43 7.05 -4.22 11.77
N ARG A 44 7.67 -3.13 11.31
CA ARG A 44 9.07 -3.10 10.80
C ARG A 44 9.33 -4.02 9.60
N VAL A 45 8.30 -4.47 8.92
CA VAL A 45 8.41 -5.17 7.64
C VAL A 45 8.12 -4.19 6.52
N LYS A 46 9.05 -4.08 5.56
CA LYS A 46 8.86 -3.26 4.37
C LYS A 46 7.97 -3.99 3.35
N ILE A 47 6.87 -3.36 3.00
CA ILE A 47 5.82 -3.85 2.11
C ILE A 47 5.81 -2.99 0.85
N ARG A 48 5.76 -3.64 -0.31
CA ARG A 48 5.47 -3.02 -1.62
C ARG A 48 4.10 -3.52 -2.08
N ILE A 49 3.19 -2.58 -2.35
CA ILE A 49 1.85 -2.85 -2.84
C ILE A 49 1.94 -3.42 -4.26
N SER A 50 1.59 -4.69 -4.47
CA SER A 50 2.01 -5.45 -5.66
C SER A 50 1.11 -5.29 -6.89
N ASP A 51 -0.11 -4.75 -6.73
CA ASP A 51 -1.08 -4.56 -7.81
C ASP A 51 -0.97 -3.20 -8.52
N ILE A 52 -0.10 -2.30 -8.04
CA ILE A 52 0.08 -0.95 -8.58
C ILE A 52 1.54 -0.52 -8.77
N ASP A 53 1.72 0.55 -9.52
CA ASP A 53 2.91 1.40 -9.56
C ASP A 53 2.49 2.84 -9.20
N ALA A 54 3.17 3.45 -8.23
CA ALA A 54 2.94 4.84 -7.84
C ALA A 54 4.20 5.70 -8.11
N PRO A 55 4.04 7.02 -8.30
CA PRO A 55 5.17 7.93 -8.43
C PRO A 55 6.05 7.94 -7.17
N GLU A 56 7.37 7.99 -7.36
CA GLU A 56 8.35 7.98 -6.27
C GLU A 56 8.50 9.38 -5.65
N THR A 57 8.54 9.47 -4.31
CA THR A 57 8.67 10.77 -3.60
C THR A 57 10.10 11.17 -3.29
N HIS A 58 11.03 10.21 -3.22
CA HIS A 58 12.40 10.45 -2.75
C HIS A 58 13.37 10.84 -3.87
N GLN A 59 13.14 10.35 -5.09
CA GLN A 59 13.96 10.65 -6.27
C GLN A 59 13.08 10.89 -7.51
N PRO A 60 12.18 11.89 -7.47
CA PRO A 60 11.33 12.21 -8.60
C PRO A 60 12.18 12.74 -9.77
N LYS A 61 11.83 12.35 -10.99
CA LYS A 61 12.48 12.82 -12.22
C LYS A 61 11.99 14.20 -12.66
N CYS A 62 10.80 14.60 -12.23
CA CYS A 62 10.25 15.93 -12.50
C CYS A 62 9.32 16.41 -11.37
N PRO A 63 9.01 17.72 -11.30
CA PRO A 63 8.11 18.28 -10.28
C PRO A 63 6.69 17.69 -10.31
N ALA A 64 6.19 17.33 -11.50
CA ALA A 64 4.87 16.72 -11.65
C ALA A 64 4.81 15.33 -11.00
N GLU A 65 5.84 14.49 -11.20
CA GLU A 65 5.98 13.19 -10.54
C GLU A 65 5.98 13.35 -9.02
N LYS A 66 6.76 14.31 -8.50
CA LYS A 66 6.83 14.59 -7.05
C LYS A 66 5.47 14.96 -6.48
N ALA A 67 4.75 15.89 -7.13
CA ALA A 67 3.44 16.33 -6.67
C ALA A 67 2.40 15.19 -6.71
N LEU A 68 2.47 14.33 -7.72
CA LEU A 68 1.59 13.16 -7.83
C LEU A 68 1.90 12.11 -6.75
N GLY A 69 3.20 11.85 -6.50
CA GLY A 69 3.66 10.95 -5.46
C GLY A 69 3.28 11.43 -4.05
N ASP A 70 3.42 12.73 -3.76
CA ASP A 70 3.02 13.30 -2.48
C ASP A 70 1.51 13.10 -2.21
N ARG A 71 0.67 13.32 -3.23
CA ARG A 71 -0.78 13.07 -3.15
C ARG A 71 -1.10 11.59 -2.96
N ALA A 72 -0.43 10.69 -3.69
CA ALA A 72 -0.61 9.25 -3.55
C ALA A 72 -0.24 8.78 -2.13
N THR A 73 0.85 9.30 -1.58
CA THR A 73 1.33 9.01 -0.22
C THR A 73 0.32 9.45 0.84
N GLN A 74 -0.26 10.64 0.69
CA GLN A 74 -1.30 11.15 1.61
C GLN A 74 -2.56 10.29 1.58
N VAL A 75 -3.02 9.88 0.39
CA VAL A 75 -4.19 8.99 0.26
C VAL A 75 -3.90 7.63 0.87
N LEU A 76 -2.73 7.04 0.63
CA LEU A 76 -2.35 5.77 1.25
C LEU A 76 -2.32 5.88 2.78
N LEU A 77 -1.73 6.96 3.32
CA LEU A 77 -1.68 7.20 4.77
C LEU A 77 -3.09 7.32 5.38
N ALA A 78 -3.97 8.09 4.76
CA ALA A 78 -5.35 8.22 5.21
C ALA A 78 -6.07 6.88 5.16
N TRP A 79 -5.87 6.11 4.07
CA TRP A 79 -6.49 4.81 3.89
C TRP A 79 -6.09 3.82 4.96
N VAL A 80 -4.78 3.65 5.24
CA VAL A 80 -4.32 2.66 6.24
C VAL A 80 -4.72 3.03 7.67
N ASN A 81 -4.92 4.32 7.96
CA ASN A 81 -5.40 4.80 9.26
C ASN A 81 -6.94 4.76 9.40
N ALA A 82 -7.70 4.62 8.32
CA ALA A 82 -9.16 4.65 8.35
C ALA A 82 -9.79 3.42 9.03
N GLY A 83 -9.04 2.32 9.21
CA GLY A 83 -9.54 1.13 9.87
C GLY A 83 -8.74 -0.12 9.55
N ALA A 84 -9.25 -1.27 9.99
CA ALA A 84 -8.65 -2.57 9.70
C ALA A 84 -8.59 -2.84 8.19
N PHE A 85 -7.63 -3.65 7.78
CA PHE A 85 -7.47 -4.11 6.40
C PHE A 85 -6.75 -5.46 6.37
N GLU A 86 -6.67 -6.06 5.20
CA GLU A 86 -6.02 -7.36 4.98
C GLU A 86 -4.81 -7.18 4.07
N LEU A 87 -3.74 -7.92 4.36
CA LEU A 87 -2.64 -8.12 3.44
C LEU A 87 -2.86 -9.42 2.69
N ARG A 88 -3.06 -9.34 1.38
CA ARG A 88 -3.17 -10.51 0.51
C ARG A 88 -1.91 -10.70 -0.31
N VAL A 89 -1.62 -11.92 -0.71
CA VAL A 89 -0.53 -12.19 -1.65
C VAL A 89 -1.10 -12.45 -3.04
N ASN A 90 -0.57 -11.72 -4.04
CA ASN A 90 -0.92 -11.89 -5.44
C ASN A 90 0.36 -12.22 -6.24
N GLY A 91 0.68 -13.51 -6.34
CA GLY A 91 1.87 -14.00 -7.04
C GLY A 91 3.10 -14.12 -6.14
N ARG A 92 4.18 -13.40 -6.48
CA ARG A 92 5.45 -13.48 -5.73
C ARG A 92 5.27 -12.93 -4.32
N GLN A 93 5.85 -13.60 -3.34
CA GLN A 93 5.80 -13.21 -1.92
C GLN A 93 6.78 -12.09 -1.57
N VAL A 94 7.94 -12.09 -2.22
CA VAL A 94 9.06 -11.20 -1.93
C VAL A 94 9.73 -10.82 -3.25
N ASP A 95 10.15 -9.56 -3.37
CA ASP A 95 10.91 -9.08 -4.52
C ASP A 95 12.42 -9.35 -4.39
N ARG A 96 13.18 -8.99 -5.42
CA ARG A 96 14.66 -9.17 -5.44
C ARG A 96 15.40 -8.34 -4.38
N TYR A 97 14.74 -7.37 -3.75
CA TYR A 97 15.29 -6.47 -2.75
C TYR A 97 14.87 -6.87 -1.33
N GLY A 98 14.17 -7.99 -1.17
CA GLY A 98 13.69 -8.47 0.13
C GLY A 98 12.41 -7.79 0.63
N ARG A 99 11.73 -6.97 -0.17
CA ARG A 99 10.44 -6.37 0.21
C ARG A 99 9.33 -7.40 0.08
N GLN A 100 8.45 -7.47 1.07
CA GLN A 100 7.25 -8.29 0.97
C GLN A 100 6.28 -7.66 -0.03
N LEU A 101 5.78 -8.47 -0.97
CA LEU A 101 4.82 -8.06 -1.98
C LEU A 101 3.42 -8.41 -1.51
N ARG A 102 2.57 -7.40 -1.31
CA ARG A 102 1.21 -7.58 -0.79
C ARG A 102 0.22 -6.72 -1.55
N VAL A 103 -1.04 -7.13 -1.57
CA VAL A 103 -2.18 -6.28 -1.93
C VAL A 103 -2.90 -5.93 -0.63
N LEU A 104 -3.11 -4.63 -0.37
CA LEU A 104 -3.87 -4.17 0.78
C LEU A 104 -5.34 -4.09 0.41
N VAL A 105 -6.19 -4.80 1.15
CA VAL A 105 -7.62 -4.96 0.85
C VAL A 105 -8.48 -4.56 2.05
N ARG A 106 -9.54 -3.79 1.82
CA ARG A 106 -10.59 -3.50 2.79
C ARG A 106 -11.93 -3.69 2.11
N ASP A 107 -12.85 -4.39 2.77
CA ASP A 107 -14.21 -4.65 2.25
C ASP A 107 -14.25 -5.24 0.83
N GLY A 108 -13.23 -6.03 0.48
CA GLY A 108 -13.09 -6.65 -0.84
C GLY A 108 -12.41 -5.79 -1.91
N GLU A 109 -12.12 -4.52 -1.63
CA GLU A 109 -11.48 -3.59 -2.56
C GLU A 109 -10.01 -3.33 -2.21
N SER A 110 -9.14 -3.25 -3.23
CA SER A 110 -7.74 -2.92 -3.01
C SER A 110 -7.52 -1.41 -2.91
N VAL A 111 -6.61 -0.99 -2.02
CA VAL A 111 -6.15 0.42 -1.98
C VAL A 111 -5.55 0.85 -3.32
N GLY A 112 -4.99 -0.11 -4.07
CA GLY A 112 -4.50 0.10 -5.41
C GLY A 112 -5.58 0.56 -6.38
N SER A 113 -6.77 -0.03 -6.29
CA SER A 113 -7.93 0.35 -7.11
C SER A 113 -8.40 1.77 -6.80
N GLU A 114 -8.38 2.18 -5.52
CA GLU A 114 -8.68 3.55 -5.12
C GLU A 114 -7.64 4.56 -5.63
N LEU A 115 -6.35 4.23 -5.54
CA LEU A 115 -5.30 5.12 -6.06
C LEU A 115 -5.37 5.27 -7.58
N ILE A 116 -5.66 4.18 -8.30
CA ILE A 116 -5.84 4.20 -9.76
C ILE A 116 -7.06 5.06 -10.14
N SER A 117 -8.20 4.90 -9.46
CA SER A 117 -9.42 5.65 -9.80
C SER A 117 -9.26 7.17 -9.61
N ARG A 118 -8.36 7.56 -8.69
CA ARG A 118 -7.96 8.97 -8.45
C ARG A 118 -6.86 9.48 -9.39
N GLY A 119 -6.34 8.63 -10.28
CA GLY A 119 -5.22 8.94 -11.17
C GLY A 119 -3.87 9.10 -10.46
N LEU A 120 -3.71 8.50 -9.28
CA LEU A 120 -2.53 8.61 -8.42
C LEU A 120 -1.57 7.42 -8.55
N ALA A 121 -2.01 6.34 -9.19
CA ALA A 121 -1.23 5.14 -9.47
C ALA A 121 -1.65 4.53 -10.80
N ARG A 122 -0.80 3.66 -11.35
CA ARG A 122 -1.10 2.79 -12.50
C ARG A 122 -1.21 1.35 -12.04
N LYS A 123 -1.95 0.52 -12.77
CA LYS A 123 -1.95 -0.93 -12.54
C LYS A 123 -0.55 -1.49 -12.83
N TRP A 124 -0.07 -2.37 -11.98
CA TRP A 124 1.20 -3.06 -12.23
C TRP A 124 1.06 -4.02 -13.40
N ASP A 125 1.90 -3.86 -14.42
CA ASP A 125 1.94 -4.68 -15.64
C ASP A 125 3.26 -5.45 -15.82
N GLY A 126 4.15 -5.37 -14.83
CA GLY A 126 5.46 -6.02 -14.84
C GLY A 126 6.63 -5.05 -15.05
N ALA A 127 6.38 -3.78 -15.37
CA ALA A 127 7.42 -2.78 -15.55
C ALA A 127 7.08 -1.42 -14.92
N ARG A 128 8.12 -0.67 -14.56
CA ARG A 128 7.97 0.74 -14.18
C ARG A 128 7.87 1.61 -15.42
N HIS A 129 6.96 2.56 -15.37
CA HIS A 129 6.73 3.51 -16.45
C HIS A 129 7.04 4.94 -15.98
N PRO A 130 7.50 5.83 -16.87
CA PRO A 130 7.82 7.19 -16.47
C PRO A 130 6.54 7.98 -16.14
N TRP A 131 6.67 8.88 -15.16
CA TRP A 131 5.62 9.80 -14.68
C TRP A 131 5.81 11.23 -15.19
N CYS A 132 6.89 11.42 -15.93
CA CYS A 132 7.22 12.54 -16.81
C CYS A 132 7.12 11.97 -18.24
#